data_AF-A0A9Q8HRU3-F1
#
_entry.id   AF-A0A9Q8HRU3-F1
#
_cell.length_a   1.000
_cell.length_b   1.000
_cell.length_c   1.000
_cell.angle_alpha   90.00
_cell.angle_beta   90.00
_cell.angle_gamma   90.00
#
_symmetry.space_group_name_H-M   'P 1'
#
loop_
_entity.id
_entity.type
_entity.pdbx_description
1 polymer ?
#
loop_
_entity_poly.entity_id
_entity_poly.type
_entity_poly.pdbx_seq_one_letter_code
_entity_poly.pdbx_strand_id
1 'polypeptide(L)'
;MRIFKTKIFAKFAEKHAISDSCLIDAVKRAEKGLIDADLGGNVIKQRVARQGQGKSSGYRVLILYRINGAHYFISGFSKSRYANISKSDEYALKLLAEQYAMYSQEKMMQWVKLGILIEIPDTNLQE
;
A
#
# COMPACT_ATOMS: atom_id res chain seq x y z
N MET A 1 7.46 8.46 8.62
CA MET A 1 6.20 7.84 8.13
C MET A 1 6.37 6.33 8.19
N ARG A 2 5.40 5.57 8.70
CA ARG A 2 5.50 4.10 8.73
C ARG A 2 4.76 3.48 7.57
N ILE A 3 5.36 2.47 6.94
CA ILE A 3 4.80 1.82 5.76
C ILE A 3 4.88 0.31 5.96
N PHE A 4 3.78 -0.37 5.69
CA PHE A 4 3.66 -1.81 5.82
C PHE A 4 3.16 -2.43 4.53
N LYS A 5 3.53 -3.68 4.30
CA LYS A 5 2.98 -4.55 3.27
C LYS A 5 2.29 -5.73 3.94
N THR A 6 1.12 -6.12 3.45
CA THR A 6 0.57 -7.44 3.80
C THR A 6 1.44 -8.53 3.17
N LYS A 7 1.41 -9.74 3.73
CA LYS A 7 2.08 -10.90 3.13
C LYS A 7 1.69 -11.15 1.67
N ILE A 8 0.41 -10.93 1.33
CA ILE A 8 -0.11 -11.08 -0.04
C ILE A 8 0.53 -10.02 -0.95
N PHE A 9 0.56 -8.76 -0.51
CA PHE A 9 1.18 -7.69 -1.27
C PHE A 9 2.70 -7.87 -1.42
N ALA A 10 3.39 -8.35 -0.38
CA ALA A 10 4.82 -8.61 -0.44
C ALA A 10 5.17 -9.62 -1.55
N LYS A 11 4.40 -10.72 -1.66
CA LYS A 11 4.54 -11.68 -2.77
C LYS A 11 4.27 -11.04 -4.13
N PHE A 12 3.28 -10.14 -4.22
CA PHE A 12 3.00 -9.40 -5.44
C PHE A 12 4.16 -8.47 -5.82
N ALA A 13 4.71 -7.73 -4.85
CA ALA A 13 5.84 -6.83 -5.05
C ALA A 13 7.08 -7.60 -5.52
N GLU A 14 7.40 -8.72 -4.87
CA GLU A 14 8.50 -9.61 -5.25
C GLU A 14 8.34 -10.15 -6.66
N LYS A 15 7.16 -10.73 -6.99
CA LYS A 15 6.85 -11.26 -8.32
C LYS A 15 7.02 -10.22 -9.44
N HIS A 16 6.83 -8.95 -9.12
CA HIS A 16 6.87 -7.85 -10.07
C HIS A 16 8.10 -6.95 -9.93
N ALA A 17 9.11 -7.36 -9.15
CA ALA A 17 10.33 -6.61 -8.89
C ALA A 17 10.06 -5.14 -8.46
N ILE A 18 9.03 -4.94 -7.63
CA ILE A 18 8.70 -3.64 -7.06
C ILE A 18 9.56 -3.44 -5.82
N SER A 19 10.54 -2.54 -5.90
CA SER A 19 11.40 -2.21 -4.78
C SER A 19 10.69 -1.41 -3.70
N ASP A 20 11.23 -1.47 -2.50
CA ASP A 20 10.73 -0.74 -1.34
C ASP A 20 10.81 0.77 -1.56
N SER A 21 11.85 1.25 -2.25
CA SER A 21 11.98 2.65 -2.68
C SER A 21 10.80 3.10 -3.55
N CYS A 22 10.34 2.26 -4.49
CA CYS A 22 9.17 2.57 -5.32
C CYS A 22 7.87 2.65 -4.51
N LEU A 23 7.74 1.83 -3.47
CA LEU A 23 6.60 1.88 -2.56
C LEU A 23 6.63 3.14 -1.69
N ILE A 24 7.80 3.47 -1.12
CA ILE A 24 8.02 4.69 -0.35
C ILE A 24 7.68 5.92 -1.20
N ASP A 25 8.19 5.99 -2.43
CA ASP A 25 7.92 7.08 -3.35
C ASP A 25 6.43 7.20 -3.71
N ALA A 26 5.74 6.07 -3.88
CA ALA A 26 4.29 6.08 -4.15
C ALA A 26 3.51 6.72 -3.00
N VAL A 27 3.87 6.42 -1.75
CA VAL A 27 3.24 7.03 -0.56
C VAL A 27 3.64 8.50 -0.42
N LYS A 28 4.93 8.85 -0.58
CA LYS A 28 5.40 10.26 -0.57
C LYS A 28 4.66 11.13 -1.58
N ARG A 29 4.37 10.59 -2.78
CA ARG A 29 3.54 11.29 -3.78
C ARG A 29 2.11 11.50 -3.28
N ALA A 30 1.48 10.47 -2.73
CA ALA A 30 0.14 10.58 -2.18
C ALA A 30 0.07 11.61 -1.03
N GLU A 31 1.10 11.66 -0.17
CA GLU A 31 1.20 12.65 0.91
C GLU A 31 1.30 14.09 0.40
N LYS A 32 1.90 14.29 -0.78
CA LYS A 32 1.94 15.58 -1.48
C LYS A 32 0.65 15.91 -2.27
N GLY A 33 -0.42 15.13 -2.07
CA GLY A 33 -1.70 15.30 -2.76
C GLY A 33 -1.75 14.69 -4.17
N LEU A 34 -0.68 14.04 -4.64
CA LEU A 34 -0.64 13.36 -5.93
C LEU A 34 -1.23 11.96 -5.84
N ILE A 35 -2.52 11.89 -5.49
CA ILE A 35 -3.30 10.66 -5.35
C ILE A 35 -3.89 10.27 -6.72
N ASP A 36 -3.65 9.04 -7.17
CA ASP A 36 -4.13 8.59 -8.48
C ASP A 36 -5.65 8.34 -8.49
N ALA A 37 -6.22 7.82 -7.39
CA ALA A 37 -7.65 7.85 -7.10
C ALA A 37 -7.91 7.67 -5.59
N ASP A 38 -8.73 8.53 -5.01
CA ASP A 38 -9.23 8.40 -3.65
C ASP A 38 -10.54 7.61 -3.67
N LEU A 39 -10.63 6.53 -2.89
CA LEU A 39 -11.82 5.68 -2.79
C LEU A 39 -12.65 6.02 -1.54
N GLY A 40 -12.19 6.96 -0.70
CA GLY A 40 -12.80 7.34 0.57
C GLY A 40 -12.54 6.33 1.69
N GLY A 41 -12.89 6.70 2.94
CA GLY A 41 -12.73 5.84 4.12
C GLY A 41 -11.28 5.40 4.36
N ASN A 42 -10.32 6.30 4.14
CA ASN A 42 -8.89 6.03 4.24
C ASN A 42 -8.37 4.96 3.28
N VAL A 43 -9.00 4.79 2.11
CA VAL A 43 -8.53 3.88 1.07
C VAL A 43 -8.18 4.67 -0.18
N ILE A 44 -6.95 4.49 -0.68
CA ILE A 44 -6.53 5.08 -1.95
C ILE A 44 -6.03 4.00 -2.92
N LYS A 45 -6.11 4.33 -4.21
CA LYS A 45 -5.48 3.59 -5.29
C LYS A 45 -4.32 4.44 -5.83
N GLN A 46 -3.12 3.88 -5.81
CA GLN A 46 -1.90 4.59 -6.20
C GLN A 46 -1.15 3.83 -7.29
N ARG A 47 -0.49 4.54 -8.21
CA ARG A 47 0.42 3.96 -9.20
C ARG A 47 1.80 3.76 -8.62
N VAL A 48 2.38 2.60 -8.89
CA VAL A 48 3.79 2.29 -8.60
C VAL A 48 4.50 2.03 -9.92
N ALA A 49 5.65 2.69 -10.12
CA ALA A 49 6.43 2.54 -11.34
C ALA A 49 6.96 1.10 -11.46
N ARG A 50 7.10 0.62 -12.70
CA ARG A 50 7.78 -0.63 -12.99
C ARG A 50 9.27 -0.32 -13.19
N GLN A 51 10.17 -1.14 -12.64
CA GLN A 51 11.59 -0.95 -12.92
C GLN A 51 11.87 -1.01 -14.44
N GLY A 52 12.67 -0.05 -14.92
CA GLY A 52 13.07 0.03 -16.34
C GLY A 52 11.97 0.47 -17.31
N GLN A 53 10.76 0.83 -16.85
CA GLN A 53 9.69 1.36 -17.71
C GLN A 53 9.01 2.59 -17.13
N GLY A 54 8.52 3.47 -18.01
CA GLY A 54 7.77 4.66 -17.63
C GLY A 54 6.49 4.33 -16.84
N LYS A 55 6.04 5.28 -16.00
CA LYS A 55 4.84 5.16 -15.13
C LYS A 55 3.56 4.77 -15.88
N SER A 56 3.52 5.01 -17.18
CA SER A 56 2.45 4.65 -18.11
C SER A 56 2.19 3.14 -18.18
N SER A 57 3.11 2.26 -17.79
CA SER A 57 2.90 0.81 -17.70
C SER A 57 2.95 0.25 -16.26
N GLY A 58 2.95 1.15 -15.25
CA GLY A 58 3.08 0.79 -13.83
C GLY A 58 1.88 0.03 -13.24
N TYR A 59 2.08 -0.50 -12.03
CA TYR A 59 1.08 -1.24 -11.26
C TYR A 59 0.13 -0.29 -10.54
N ARG A 60 -1.14 -0.69 -10.41
CA ARG A 60 -2.08 0.00 -9.50
C ARG A 60 -2.17 -0.80 -8.22
N VAL A 61 -1.98 -0.14 -7.09
CA VAL A 61 -1.98 -0.77 -5.78
C VAL A 61 -2.98 -0.10 -4.86
N LEU A 62 -3.53 -0.88 -3.93
CA LEU A 62 -4.47 -0.43 -2.92
C LEU A 62 -3.74 -0.21 -1.61
N ILE A 63 -3.98 0.95 -1.00
CA ILE A 63 -3.31 1.40 0.20
C ILE A 63 -4.38 1.84 1.21
N LEU A 64 -4.32 1.29 2.43
CA LEU A 64 -4.97 1.91 3.58
C LEU A 64 -4.10 3.10 3.99
N TYR A 65 -4.65 4.29 3.90
CA TYR A 65 -3.93 5.56 3.86
C TYR A 65 -4.14 6.36 5.13
N ARG A 66 -3.03 6.74 5.78
CA ARG A 66 -3.00 7.53 7.03
C ARG A 66 -3.79 6.89 8.18
N ILE A 67 -3.74 5.56 8.31
CA ILE A 67 -4.33 4.87 9.45
C ILE A 67 -3.38 4.99 10.64
N ASN A 68 -3.74 5.80 11.64
CA ASN A 68 -2.92 6.07 12.82
C ASN A 68 -1.48 6.49 12.47
N GLY A 69 -1.31 7.31 11.41
CA GLY A 69 -0.01 7.79 10.94
C GLY A 69 0.81 6.77 10.12
N ALA A 70 0.23 5.61 9.78
CA ALA A 70 0.83 4.57 8.96
C ALA A 70 0.07 4.29 7.67
N HIS A 71 0.74 3.61 6.74
CA HIS A 71 0.18 3.23 5.45
C HIS A 71 0.37 1.74 5.19
N TYR A 72 -0.64 1.09 4.60
CA TYR A 72 -0.64 -0.38 4.44
C TYR A 72 -0.96 -0.76 3.00
N PHE A 73 0.01 -1.36 2.30
CA PHE A 73 -0.22 -1.93 0.98
C PHE A 73 -0.97 -3.26 1.10
N ILE A 74 -2.18 -3.31 0.55
CA ILE A 74 -3.09 -4.46 0.69
C ILE A 74 -3.02 -5.39 -0.52
N SER A 75 -3.10 -4.84 -1.74
CA SER A 75 -3.12 -5.62 -2.98
C SER A 75 -2.63 -4.79 -4.17
N GLY A 76 -2.22 -5.46 -5.25
CA GLY A 76 -1.73 -4.84 -6.48
C GLY A 76 -2.25 -5.53 -7.74
N PHE A 77 -2.37 -4.77 -8.82
CA PHE A 77 -2.92 -5.22 -10.10
C PHE A 77 -2.03 -4.78 -11.27
N SER A 78 -1.74 -5.71 -12.20
CA SER A 78 -1.23 -5.36 -13.53
C SER A 78 -2.38 -4.93 -14.44
N LYS A 79 -2.14 -3.97 -15.35
CA LYS A 79 -3.16 -3.36 -16.21
C LYS A 79 -3.87 -4.41 -17.10
N SER A 80 -5.10 -4.77 -16.72
CA SER A 80 -6.30 -4.91 -17.59
C SER A 80 -7.48 -5.57 -16.86
N ARG A 81 -7.29 -6.24 -15.72
CA ARG A 81 -8.33 -7.11 -15.15
C ARG A 81 -9.31 -6.45 -14.16
N TYR A 82 -9.01 -5.27 -13.61
CA TYR A 82 -9.85 -4.57 -12.61
C TYR A 82 -9.80 -3.04 -12.74
N ALA A 83 -10.15 -2.50 -13.90
CA ALA A 83 -10.33 -1.04 -14.03
C ALA A 83 -11.33 -0.50 -12.98
N ASN A 84 -12.33 -1.32 -12.63
CA ASN A 84 -13.31 -1.05 -11.59
C ASN A 84 -13.14 -2.05 -10.44
N ILE A 85 -12.92 -1.52 -9.23
CA ILE A 85 -13.10 -2.28 -8.00
C ILE A 85 -14.61 -2.38 -7.80
N SER A 86 -15.13 -3.55 -7.42
CA SER A 86 -16.56 -3.69 -7.18
C SER A 86 -16.97 -2.87 -5.96
N LYS A 87 -18.24 -2.44 -5.89
CA LYS A 87 -18.72 -1.71 -4.70
C LYS A 87 -18.57 -2.53 -3.42
N SER A 88 -18.72 -3.86 -3.50
CA SER A 88 -18.50 -4.78 -2.38
C SER A 88 -17.05 -4.82 -1.94
N ASP A 89 -16.10 -4.85 -2.87
CA ASP A 89 -14.67 -4.82 -2.55
C ASP A 89 -14.27 -3.47 -1.94
N GLU A 90 -14.79 -2.37 -2.48
CA GLU A 90 -14.55 -1.03 -1.95
C GLU A 90 -15.09 -0.90 -0.52
N TYR A 91 -16.29 -1.42 -0.26
CA TYR A 91 -16.88 -1.46 1.08
C TYR A 91 -16.02 -2.32 2.03
N ALA A 92 -15.59 -3.50 1.61
CA ALA A 92 -14.73 -4.37 2.40
C ALA A 92 -13.38 -3.70 2.75
N LEU A 93 -12.81 -2.93 1.82
CA LEU A 93 -11.57 -2.17 2.06
C LEU A 93 -11.76 -1.06 3.09
N LYS A 94 -12.90 -0.35 3.07
CA LYS A 94 -13.23 0.68 4.06
C LYS A 94 -13.43 0.08 5.45
N LEU A 95 -14.15 -1.04 5.55
CA LEU A 95 -14.29 -1.77 6.82
C LEU A 95 -12.94 -2.25 7.34
N LEU A 96 -12.04 -2.71 6.45
CA LEU A 96 -10.68 -3.08 6.82
C LEU A 96 -9.88 -1.87 7.34
N ALA A 97 -10.04 -0.71 6.72
CA ALA A 97 -9.41 0.55 7.18
C ALA A 97 -9.85 0.91 8.60
N GLU A 98 -11.15 0.83 8.89
CA GLU A 98 -11.72 1.07 10.21
C GLU A 98 -11.19 0.08 11.26
N GLN A 99 -11.13 -1.21 10.91
CA GLN A 99 -10.56 -2.24 11.80
C GLN A 99 -9.10 -1.97 12.12
N TYR A 100 -8.30 -1.57 11.12
CA TYR A 100 -6.90 -1.21 11.32
C TYR A 100 -6.73 0.03 12.20
N ALA A 101 -7.66 0.98 12.12
CA ALA A 101 -7.67 2.16 12.98
C ALA A 101 -7.94 1.81 14.46
N MET A 102 -8.71 0.74 14.72
CA MET A 102 -9.01 0.26 16.08
C MET A 102 -7.87 -0.54 16.74
N TYR A 103 -6.90 -1.02 15.97
CA TYR A 103 -5.83 -1.84 16.52
C TYR A 103 -4.73 -1.00 17.17
N SER A 104 -4.28 -1.44 18.34
CA SER A 104 -3.15 -0.83 19.03
C SER A 104 -1.84 -1.03 18.27
N GLN A 105 -0.88 -0.14 18.51
CA GLN A 105 0.46 -0.26 17.97
C GLN A 105 1.12 -1.59 18.38
N GLU A 106 0.86 -2.07 19.59
CA GLU A 106 1.36 -3.36 20.08
C GLU A 106 0.85 -4.52 19.22
N LYS A 107 -0.46 -4.53 18.89
CA LYS A 107 -1.05 -5.53 18.01
C LYS A 107 -0.45 -5.48 16.61
N MET A 108 -0.19 -4.28 16.08
CA MET A 108 0.52 -4.11 14.80
C MET A 108 1.93 -4.72 14.86
N MET A 109 2.68 -4.48 15.93
CA MET A 109 4.02 -5.04 16.11
C MET A 109 3.99 -6.56 16.28
N GLN A 110 2.97 -7.12 16.92
CA GLN A 110 2.77 -8.58 16.96
C GLN A 110 2.56 -9.15 15.55
N TRP A 111 1.77 -8.49 14.71
CA TRP A 111 1.59 -8.92 13.32
C TRP A 111 2.85 -8.81 12.48
N VAL A 112 3.72 -7.84 12.77
CA VAL A 112 5.07 -7.78 12.18
C VAL A 112 5.92 -8.97 12.63
N LYS A 113 5.96 -9.27 13.93
CA LYS A 113 6.69 -10.43 14.48
C LYS A 113 6.21 -11.77 13.91
N LEU A 114 4.91 -11.90 13.67
CA LEU A 114 4.29 -13.09 13.06
C LEU A 114 4.45 -13.15 11.53
N GLY A 115 5.02 -12.13 10.88
CA GLY A 115 5.17 -12.05 9.42
C GLY A 115 3.85 -11.90 8.67
N ILE A 116 2.78 -11.46 9.35
CA ILE A 116 1.48 -11.12 8.74
C ILE A 116 1.61 -9.77 8.03
N LEU A 117 2.24 -8.81 8.72
CA LEU A 117 2.67 -7.53 8.18
C LEU A 117 4.19 -7.52 8.04
N ILE A 118 4.67 -6.80 7.03
CA ILE A 118 6.10 -6.59 6.79
C ILE A 118 6.29 -5.07 6.77
N GLU A 119 7.04 -4.55 7.73
CA GLU A 119 7.41 -3.13 7.76
C GLU A 119 8.49 -2.86 6.71
N ILE A 120 8.32 -1.76 5.97
CA ILE A 120 9.36 -1.25 5.09
C ILE A 120 10.31 -0.41 5.95
N PRO A 121 11.59 -0.77 6.06
CA PRO A 121 12.55 0.04 6.79
C PRO A 121 12.68 1.40 6.09
N ASP A 122 12.66 2.47 6.89
CA ASP A 122 12.91 3.82 6.39
C ASP A 122 14.36 3.88 5.91
N THR A 123 14.56 3.82 4.59
CA THR A 123 15.89 3.65 3.98
C THR A 123 16.65 4.97 3.84
N ASN A 124 16.25 6.02 4.56
CA ASN A 124 17.00 7.28 4.69
C ASN A 124 18.22 7.16 5.64
N LEU A 125 18.86 5.99 5.69
CA LEU A 125 20.21 5.80 6.21
C LEU A 125 21.10 5.40 5.02
N GLN A 126 21.38 6.38 4.16
CA GLN A 126 22.58 6.37 3.34
C GLN A 126 23.27 7.71 3.62
N GLU A 127 24.42 7.60 4.29
CA GLU A 127 25.43 8.64 4.46
C GLU A 127 25.91 9.18 3.11
#